data_AF-A0A9E3QIX5-F1
#
_entry.id   AF-A0A9E3QIX5-F1
#
_cell.length_a   1.000
_cell.length_b   1.000
_cell.length_c   1.000
_cell.angle_alpha   90.00
_cell.angle_beta   90.00
_cell.angle_gamma   90.00
#
_symmetry.space_group_name_H-M   'P 1'
#
loop_
_entity.id
_entity.type
_entity.pdbx_description
1 polymer ?
#
loop_
_entity_poly.entity_id
_entity_poly.type
_entity_poly.pdbx_seq_one_letter_code
_entity_poly.pdbx_strand_id
1 'polypeptide(L)'
;MSPKIPMLTAGLTALGLSWSGIATVCVADSAEPPAAVAPAASESTAPSPPTVLLLSNGKVLQGPILKEDAGYVIKHKFGEIRFKRREVEGCFATLQEAYQYKLKHTPERDPDERLKLARWCLDQKLYDEAREQLQVLLTLNPNDAQASAMLYNLDAMAERAATRDQQVARTAATIAAEEEPGRPHELDISRIRKPSRRAQALGLPAIFDLPPALAFRRYQEFTRDVHPMLQRRCAKCHNEQGQAGAFQLIPARGVRDYGNELLLRANLDATLRLVNPEDPAHSDLLTHTLLPHPPSRQLLFTGQNDPAYRLLSQWVNSLKAPK
;
A
#
# COMPACT_ATOMS: atom_id res chain seq x y z
N MET A 1 -23.22 46.83 -35.46
CA MET A 1 -24.16 45.76 -35.87
C MET A 1 -24.21 44.71 -34.77
N SER A 2 -25.30 44.72 -34.01
CA SER A 2 -25.69 43.65 -33.07
C SER A 2 -26.64 42.67 -33.79
N PRO A 3 -26.82 41.45 -33.27
CA PRO A 3 -27.96 41.18 -32.36
C PRO A 3 -27.49 40.34 -31.14
N LYS A 4 -27.99 40.38 -29.88
CA LYS A 4 -29.30 40.55 -29.22
C LYS A 4 -30.36 39.47 -29.54
N ILE A 5 -30.45 38.44 -28.68
CA ILE A 5 -31.64 37.60 -28.41
C ILE A 5 -31.57 37.14 -26.91
N PRO A 6 -32.65 36.76 -26.20
CA PRO A 6 -33.19 37.56 -25.09
C PRO A 6 -33.30 36.79 -23.76
N MET A 7 -33.57 37.56 -22.69
CA MET A 7 -34.08 37.05 -21.41
C MET A 7 -35.52 36.55 -21.53
N LEU A 8 -35.85 35.50 -20.77
CA LEU A 8 -37.23 35.14 -20.44
C LEU A 8 -37.33 34.84 -18.93
N THR A 9 -38.30 35.51 -18.34
CA THR A 9 -38.68 35.61 -16.93
C THR A 9 -39.74 34.58 -16.53
N ALA A 10 -39.83 34.38 -15.21
CA ALA A 10 -41.02 34.06 -14.40
C ALA A 10 -41.35 32.58 -14.11
N GLY A 11 -41.69 32.33 -12.83
CA GLY A 11 -42.29 31.07 -12.37
C GLY A 11 -42.12 30.73 -10.89
N LEU A 12 -42.45 31.65 -9.96
CA LEU A 12 -42.68 31.32 -8.55
C LEU A 12 -44.05 30.62 -8.41
N THR A 13 -44.11 29.45 -7.77
CA THR A 13 -45.33 28.98 -7.10
C THR A 13 -44.99 28.12 -5.88
N ALA A 14 -45.48 28.58 -4.73
CA ALA A 14 -45.49 27.91 -3.44
C ALA A 14 -46.83 27.20 -3.23
N LEU A 15 -46.81 26.01 -2.61
CA LEU A 15 -47.91 25.33 -1.91
C LEU A 15 -47.22 24.20 -1.11
N GLY A 16 -47.21 24.10 0.21
CA GLY A 16 -48.14 24.63 1.21
C GLY A 16 -49.26 23.62 1.45
N LEU A 17 -49.02 22.56 2.22
CA LEU A 17 -50.07 21.74 2.83
C LEU A 17 -49.58 21.18 4.18
N SER A 18 -50.01 21.90 5.21
CA SER A 18 -50.00 21.54 6.63
C SER A 18 -51.17 20.58 6.90
N TRP A 19 -50.99 19.58 7.76
CA TRP A 19 -52.10 19.02 8.52
C TRP A 19 -51.70 18.90 9.99
N SER A 20 -52.37 19.68 10.83
CA SER A 20 -52.30 19.64 12.27
C SER A 20 -53.41 18.75 12.82
N GLY A 21 -53.11 17.92 13.82
CA GLY A 21 -54.10 17.21 14.61
C GLY A 21 -53.53 16.91 16.00
N ILE A 22 -54.15 17.51 17.01
CA ILE A 22 -53.76 17.60 18.43
C ILE A 22 -54.61 16.63 19.27
N ALA A 23 -54.05 16.03 20.32
CA ALA A 23 -54.60 15.87 21.69
C ALA A 23 -53.77 14.79 22.45
N THR A 24 -52.89 15.12 23.40
CA THR A 24 -53.07 15.50 24.82
C THR A 24 -53.31 14.32 25.80
N VAL A 25 -52.21 13.98 26.51
CA VAL A 25 -52.03 13.63 27.95
C VAL A 25 -52.68 12.36 28.52
N CYS A 26 -51.84 11.52 29.18
CA CYS A 26 -51.96 11.06 30.59
C CYS A 26 -50.58 10.53 31.08
N VAL A 27 -50.20 10.89 32.31
CA VAL A 27 -49.00 10.45 33.05
C VAL A 27 -49.43 9.46 34.14
N ALA A 28 -48.57 8.47 34.44
CA ALA A 28 -48.35 7.72 35.70
C ALA A 28 -48.16 6.22 35.36
N ASP A 29 -46.95 5.66 35.51
CA ASP A 29 -46.26 5.20 36.74
C ASP A 29 -46.52 3.71 37.02
N SER A 30 -45.48 3.06 37.58
CA SER A 30 -45.42 1.72 38.18
C SER A 30 -45.07 0.49 37.31
N ALA A 31 -43.84 0.03 37.56
CA ALA A 31 -43.45 -1.33 37.99
C ALA A 31 -43.44 -2.52 36.99
N GLU A 32 -42.24 -3.06 36.77
CA GLU A 32 -41.88 -4.47 36.44
C GLU A 32 -42.43 -5.47 37.50
N PRO A 33 -42.41 -6.83 37.35
CA PRO A 33 -41.67 -7.71 36.40
C PRO A 33 -42.50 -8.97 35.94
N PRO A 34 -41.93 -10.18 35.73
CA PRO A 34 -41.16 -10.68 34.57
C PRO A 34 -41.73 -11.98 33.95
N ALA A 35 -41.36 -12.32 32.71
CA ALA A 35 -41.37 -13.66 32.09
C ALA A 35 -41.20 -13.47 30.57
N ALA A 36 -40.56 -14.30 29.75
CA ALA A 36 -39.79 -15.52 29.92
C ALA A 36 -38.96 -15.63 28.63
N VAL A 37 -37.68 -15.96 28.75
CA VAL A 37 -36.79 -16.19 27.60
C VAL A 37 -37.20 -17.49 26.92
N ALA A 38 -37.74 -17.38 25.71
CA ALA A 38 -37.87 -18.51 24.79
C ALA A 38 -36.55 -18.66 24.00
N PRO A 39 -36.06 -19.89 23.80
CA PRO A 39 -34.76 -20.13 23.15
C PRO A 39 -34.84 -19.79 21.67
N ALA A 40 -33.90 -18.96 21.21
CA ALA A 40 -33.70 -18.70 19.79
C ALA A 40 -33.41 -20.02 19.07
N ALA A 41 -34.36 -20.39 18.22
CA ALA A 41 -34.27 -21.52 17.32
C ALA A 41 -33.06 -21.35 16.38
N SER A 42 -32.42 -22.49 16.15
CA SER A 42 -31.34 -22.74 15.20
C SER A 42 -31.51 -21.97 13.90
N GLU A 43 -30.48 -21.21 13.53
CA GLU A 43 -30.38 -20.55 12.22
C GLU A 43 -30.46 -21.61 11.12
N SER A 44 -31.53 -21.54 10.34
CA SER A 44 -31.77 -22.36 9.16
C SER A 44 -30.85 -21.89 8.04
N THR A 45 -29.98 -22.80 7.61
CA THR A 45 -29.11 -22.75 6.44
C THR A 45 -29.92 -22.44 5.17
N ALA A 46 -29.97 -21.17 4.75
CA ALA A 46 -30.23 -20.83 3.36
C ALA A 46 -28.98 -21.17 2.54
N PRO A 47 -29.09 -21.78 1.34
CA PRO A 47 -27.93 -22.07 0.50
C PRO A 47 -27.30 -20.76 0.04
N SER A 48 -26.10 -20.46 0.56
CA SER A 48 -25.31 -19.31 0.12
C SER A 48 -25.07 -19.41 -1.39
N PRO A 49 -25.24 -18.31 -2.15
CA PRO A 49 -24.99 -18.34 -3.59
C PRO A 49 -23.53 -18.77 -3.84
N PRO A 50 -23.28 -19.59 -4.89
CA PRO A 50 -21.94 -20.06 -5.18
C PRO A 50 -21.04 -18.85 -5.42
N THR A 51 -20.00 -18.75 -4.60
CA THR A 51 -19.03 -17.65 -4.64
C THR A 51 -17.69 -18.12 -5.18
N VAL A 52 -17.51 -19.42 -5.38
CA VAL A 52 -16.24 -20.03 -5.77
C VAL A 52 -16.41 -20.82 -7.08
N LEU A 53 -15.66 -20.42 -8.11
CA LEU A 53 -15.63 -21.06 -9.43
C LEU A 53 -14.33 -21.83 -9.59
N LEU A 54 -14.40 -23.16 -9.70
CA LEU A 54 -13.26 -24.00 -10.02
C LEU A 54 -13.18 -24.21 -11.54
N LEU A 55 -12.07 -23.79 -12.14
CA LEU A 55 -11.79 -23.96 -13.55
C LEU A 55 -11.10 -25.30 -13.81
N SER A 56 -11.26 -25.84 -15.02
CA SER A 56 -10.66 -27.12 -15.42
C SER A 56 -9.12 -27.13 -15.46
N ASN A 57 -8.49 -25.95 -15.43
CA ASN A 57 -7.04 -25.79 -15.28
C ASN A 57 -6.59 -25.76 -13.81
N GLY A 58 -7.50 -26.01 -12.87
CA GLY A 58 -7.23 -26.01 -11.43
C GLY A 58 -7.23 -24.63 -10.77
N LYS A 59 -7.41 -23.52 -11.52
CA LYS A 59 -7.53 -22.18 -10.92
C LYS A 59 -8.90 -22.00 -10.25
N VAL A 60 -8.90 -21.24 -9.17
CA VAL A 60 -10.13 -20.86 -8.46
C VAL A 60 -10.34 -19.36 -8.57
N LEU A 61 -11.58 -18.95 -8.83
CA LEU A 61 -11.99 -17.55 -8.82
C LEU A 61 -13.09 -17.35 -7.78
N GLN A 62 -12.96 -16.27 -7.01
CA GLN A 62 -13.92 -15.92 -5.96
C GLN A 62 -14.68 -14.65 -6.33
N GLY A 63 -15.99 -14.67 -6.15
CA GLY A 63 -16.88 -13.55 -6.45
C GLY A 63 -18.31 -14.03 -6.70
N PRO A 64 -19.29 -13.13 -6.78
CA PRO A 64 -20.66 -13.51 -7.08
C PRO A 64 -20.73 -14.14 -8.48
N ILE A 65 -21.24 -15.37 -8.55
CA ILE A 65 -21.36 -16.16 -9.78
C ILE A 65 -22.79 -16.12 -10.27
N LEU A 66 -22.96 -15.75 -11.53
CA LEU A 66 -24.21 -15.87 -12.28
C LEU A 66 -24.08 -17.04 -13.24
N LYS A 67 -24.98 -18.01 -13.12
CA LYS A 67 -25.06 -19.15 -14.03
C LYS A 67 -25.97 -18.80 -15.21
N GLU A 68 -25.44 -18.88 -16.42
CA GLU A 68 -26.15 -18.62 -17.68
C GLU A 68 -26.22 -19.91 -18.51
N ASP A 69 -27.16 -20.01 -19.46
CA ASP A 69 -27.33 -21.23 -20.29
C ASP A 69 -26.08 -21.61 -21.09
N ALA A 70 -25.26 -20.61 -21.46
CA ALA A 70 -24.03 -20.80 -22.23
C ALA A 70 -22.76 -20.95 -21.36
N GLY A 71 -22.82 -20.72 -20.05
CA GLY A 71 -21.63 -20.69 -19.20
C GLY A 71 -21.80 -20.04 -17.83
N TYR A 72 -20.74 -19.39 -17.36
CA TYR A 72 -20.67 -18.78 -16.03
C TYR A 72 -20.10 -17.37 -16.12
N VAL A 73 -20.71 -16.42 -15.42
CA VAL A 73 -20.24 -15.03 -15.34
C VAL A 73 -19.87 -14.73 -13.90
N ILE A 74 -18.62 -14.31 -13.68
CA ILE A 74 -18.16 -13.85 -12.37
C ILE A 74 -17.97 -12.34 -12.39
N LYS A 75 -18.55 -11.67 -11.39
CA LYS A 75 -18.38 -10.23 -11.19
C LYS A 75 -17.15 -9.98 -10.31
N HIS A 76 -16.16 -9.27 -10.84
CA HIS A 76 -14.95 -8.88 -10.12
C HIS A 76 -14.84 -7.35 -10.01
N LYS A 77 -13.96 -6.84 -9.14
CA LYS A 77 -13.71 -5.39 -8.97
C LYS A 77 -13.33 -4.64 -10.25
N PHE A 78 -12.87 -5.37 -11.28
CA PHE A 78 -12.37 -4.81 -12.54
C PHE A 78 -13.26 -5.15 -13.75
N GLY A 79 -14.45 -5.70 -13.54
CA GLY A 79 -15.40 -6.05 -14.59
C GLY A 79 -15.98 -7.45 -14.47
N GLU A 80 -16.74 -7.86 -15.49
CA GLU A 80 -17.36 -9.19 -15.60
C GLU A 80 -16.50 -10.09 -16.49
N ILE A 81 -16.25 -11.32 -16.04
CA ILE A 81 -15.50 -12.32 -16.81
C ILE A 81 -16.43 -13.48 -17.10
N ARG A 82 -16.49 -13.90 -18.38
CA ARG A 82 -17.36 -15.00 -18.85
C ARG A 82 -16.53 -16.25 -19.15
N PHE A 83 -16.97 -17.39 -18.62
CA PHE A 83 -16.36 -18.69 -18.83
C PHE A 83 -17.35 -19.63 -19.52
N LYS A 84 -16.86 -20.45 -20.46
CA LYS A 84 -17.70 -21.48 -21.10
C LYS A 84 -17.91 -22.65 -20.15
N ARG A 85 -19.02 -23.38 -20.27
CA ARG A 85 -19.31 -24.55 -19.42
C ARG A 85 -18.19 -25.61 -19.39
N ARG A 86 -17.47 -25.78 -20.51
CA ARG A 86 -16.32 -26.72 -20.63
C ARG A 86 -15.05 -26.28 -19.88
N GLU A 87 -14.95 -25.00 -19.54
CA GLU A 87 -13.80 -24.41 -18.82
C GLU A 87 -14.01 -24.47 -17.31
N VAL A 88 -15.21 -24.82 -16.86
CA VAL A 88 -15.60 -24.85 -15.46
C VAL A 88 -15.78 -26.30 -15.03
N GLU A 89 -15.04 -26.67 -14.00
CA GLU A 89 -15.14 -27.99 -13.37
C GLU A 89 -16.28 -28.02 -12.35
N GLY A 90 -16.44 -26.96 -11.55
CA GLY A 90 -17.51 -26.87 -10.56
C GLY A 90 -17.74 -25.46 -10.01
N CYS A 91 -18.91 -25.26 -9.42
CA CYS A 91 -19.27 -24.05 -8.66
C CYS A 91 -19.58 -24.45 -7.23
N PHE A 92 -18.99 -23.75 -6.27
CA PHE A 92 -19.08 -24.07 -4.84
C PHE A 92 -19.42 -22.81 -4.04
N ALA A 93 -20.06 -23.00 -2.88
CA ALA A 93 -20.36 -21.90 -1.97
C ALA A 93 -19.09 -21.38 -1.30
N THR A 94 -18.19 -22.29 -0.93
CA THR A 94 -16.94 -21.97 -0.23
C THR A 94 -15.74 -22.62 -0.89
N LEU A 95 -14.55 -22.10 -0.57
CA LEU A 95 -13.29 -22.69 -1.01
C LEU A 95 -13.10 -24.09 -0.41
N GLN A 96 -13.64 -24.33 0.79
CA GLN A 96 -13.59 -25.63 1.47
C GLN A 96 -14.34 -26.72 0.71
N GLU A 97 -15.53 -26.40 0.18
CA GLU A 97 -16.29 -27.34 -0.64
C GLU A 97 -15.54 -27.71 -1.93
N ALA A 98 -14.86 -26.73 -2.54
CA ALA A 98 -14.02 -26.99 -3.71
C ALA A 98 -12.84 -27.92 -3.38
N TYR A 99 -12.22 -27.74 -2.21
CA TYR A 99 -11.18 -28.65 -1.71
C TYR A 99 -11.72 -30.06 -1.47
N GLN A 100 -12.86 -30.21 -0.80
CA GLN A 100 -13.49 -31.52 -0.58
C GLN A 100 -13.85 -32.22 -1.89
N TYR A 101 -14.32 -31.46 -2.88
CA TYR A 101 -14.56 -31.99 -4.22
C TYR A 101 -13.27 -32.54 -4.83
N LYS A 102 -12.17 -31.79 -4.77
CA LYS A 102 -10.87 -32.26 -5.27
C LYS A 102 -10.36 -33.48 -4.52
N LEU A 103 -10.46 -33.48 -3.19
CA LEU A 103 -10.04 -34.60 -2.36
C LEU A 103 -10.75 -35.90 -2.74
N LYS A 104 -12.06 -35.85 -3.03
CA LYS A 104 -12.85 -37.02 -3.50
C LYS A 104 -12.40 -37.54 -4.87
N HIS A 105 -11.85 -36.68 -5.71
CA HIS A 105 -11.35 -37.04 -7.05
C HIS A 105 -9.86 -37.39 -7.05
N THR A 106 -9.17 -37.22 -5.92
CA THR A 106 -7.76 -37.60 -5.74
C THR A 106 -7.67 -39.04 -5.24
N PRO A 107 -6.98 -39.95 -5.95
CA PRO A 107 -6.78 -41.32 -5.49
C PRO A 107 -6.02 -41.36 -4.15
N GLU A 108 -6.53 -42.12 -3.18
CA GLU A 108 -5.95 -42.12 -1.83
C GLU A 108 -4.55 -42.72 -1.73
N ARG A 109 -4.15 -43.56 -2.70
CA ARG A 109 -2.89 -44.32 -2.66
C ARG A 109 -1.87 -43.85 -3.69
N ASP A 110 -2.11 -42.69 -4.32
CA ASP A 110 -1.21 -42.10 -5.31
C ASP A 110 -0.45 -40.91 -4.69
N PRO A 111 0.86 -41.05 -4.41
CA PRO A 111 1.67 -39.96 -3.86
C PRO A 111 1.72 -38.74 -4.79
N ASP A 112 1.77 -38.91 -6.10
CA ASP A 112 1.93 -37.80 -7.03
C ASP A 112 0.66 -36.94 -7.08
N GLU A 113 -0.51 -37.56 -7.06
CA GLU A 113 -1.80 -36.84 -7.01
C GLU A 113 -2.01 -36.13 -5.66
N ARG A 114 -1.59 -36.73 -4.55
CA ARG A 114 -1.59 -36.06 -3.24
C ARG A 114 -0.66 -34.85 -3.20
N LEU A 115 0.51 -34.93 -3.82
CA LEU A 115 1.44 -33.80 -3.93
C LEU A 115 0.85 -32.66 -4.77
N LYS A 116 0.15 -32.97 -5.87
CA LYS A 116 -0.56 -31.98 -6.67
C LYS A 116 -1.66 -31.29 -5.87
N LEU A 117 -2.42 -32.05 -5.07
CA LEU A 117 -3.45 -31.49 -4.20
C LEU A 117 -2.84 -30.55 -3.14
N ALA A 118 -1.75 -30.97 -2.48
CA ALA A 118 -1.04 -30.12 -1.52
C ALA A 118 -0.56 -28.80 -2.15
N ARG A 119 0.02 -28.84 -3.35
CA ARG A 119 0.43 -27.63 -4.09
C ARG A 119 -0.75 -26.73 -4.42
N TRP A 120 -1.87 -27.32 -4.85
CA TRP A 120 -3.08 -26.55 -5.10
C TRP A 120 -3.60 -25.88 -3.83
N CYS A 121 -3.59 -26.56 -2.68
CA CYS A 121 -3.95 -25.96 -1.39
C CYS A 121 -3.04 -24.77 -1.05
N LEU A 122 -1.73 -24.86 -1.29
CA LEU A 122 -0.80 -23.74 -1.11
C LEU A 122 -1.14 -22.54 -2.00
N ASP A 123 -1.46 -22.77 -3.27
CA ASP A 123 -1.87 -21.71 -4.20
C ASP A 123 -3.16 -21.01 -3.76
N GLN A 124 -4.07 -21.76 -3.14
CA GLN A 124 -5.32 -21.24 -2.59
C GLN A 124 -5.20 -20.71 -1.16
N LYS A 125 -3.99 -20.77 -0.56
CA LYS A 125 -3.69 -20.37 0.82
C LYS A 125 -4.43 -21.18 1.90
N LEU A 126 -4.75 -22.43 1.57
CA LEU A 126 -5.29 -23.44 2.48
C LEU A 126 -4.12 -24.18 3.16
N TYR A 127 -3.50 -23.53 4.15
CA TYR A 127 -2.25 -24.01 4.74
C TYR A 127 -2.43 -25.26 5.61
N ASP A 128 -3.54 -25.35 6.34
CA ASP A 128 -3.81 -26.48 7.24
C ASP A 128 -4.13 -27.73 6.43
N GLU A 129 -4.97 -27.61 5.40
CA GLU A 129 -5.27 -28.68 4.45
C GLU A 129 -4.01 -29.13 3.69
N ALA A 130 -3.15 -28.17 3.28
CA ALA A 130 -1.88 -28.50 2.63
C ALA A 130 -0.97 -29.33 3.55
N ARG A 131 -0.91 -28.99 4.85
CA ARG A 131 -0.14 -29.73 5.85
C ARG A 131 -0.65 -31.16 5.98
N GLU A 132 -1.96 -31.36 6.12
CA GLU A 132 -2.56 -32.69 6.22
C GLU A 132 -2.20 -33.57 5.02
N GLN A 133 -2.32 -33.03 3.80
CA GLN A 133 -2.01 -33.81 2.59
C GLN A 133 -0.53 -34.18 2.50
N LEU A 134 0.38 -33.30 2.89
CA LEU A 134 1.81 -33.60 2.92
C LEU A 134 2.18 -34.62 4.00
N GLN A 135 1.50 -34.59 5.16
CA GLN A 135 1.68 -35.60 6.20
C GLN A 135 1.22 -36.99 5.72
N VAL A 136 0.05 -37.08 5.09
CA VAL A 136 -0.43 -38.33 4.49
C VAL A 136 0.51 -38.80 3.37
N LEU A 137 1.10 -37.88 2.62
CA LEU A 137 2.08 -38.24 1.61
C LEU A 137 3.37 -38.81 2.22
N LEU A 138 3.85 -38.27 3.35
CA LEU A 138 5.01 -38.81 4.05
C LEU A 138 4.74 -40.16 4.74
N THR A 139 3.48 -40.47 5.11
CA THR A 139 3.16 -41.83 5.60
C THR A 139 3.20 -42.86 4.47
N LEU A 140 2.87 -42.46 3.25
CA LEU A 140 2.95 -43.32 2.06
C LEU A 140 4.38 -43.41 1.50
N ASN A 141 5.12 -42.30 1.49
CA ASN A 141 6.51 -42.21 1.04
C ASN A 141 7.38 -41.43 2.05
N PRO A 142 7.96 -42.14 3.03
CA PRO A 142 8.76 -41.49 4.08
C PRO A 142 10.03 -40.79 3.59
N ASN A 143 10.51 -41.11 2.39
CA ASN A 143 11.77 -40.58 1.85
C ASN A 143 11.55 -39.43 0.84
N ASP A 144 10.36 -38.84 0.78
CA ASP A 144 10.10 -37.69 -0.08
C ASP A 144 10.71 -36.40 0.50
N ALA A 145 11.88 -36.03 -0.02
CA ALA A 145 12.59 -34.82 0.39
C ALA A 145 11.79 -33.54 0.09
N GLN A 146 10.99 -33.51 -0.98
CA GLN A 146 10.23 -32.33 -1.37
C GLN A 146 9.08 -32.09 -0.39
N ALA A 147 8.37 -33.14 -0.02
CA ALA A 147 7.24 -33.06 0.91
C ALA A 147 7.68 -32.66 2.32
N SER A 148 8.80 -33.24 2.79
CA SER A 148 9.42 -32.89 4.07
C SER A 148 9.84 -31.41 4.11
N ALA A 149 10.47 -30.92 3.05
CA ALA A 149 10.85 -29.50 2.97
C ALA A 149 9.63 -28.56 2.94
N MET A 150 8.55 -28.94 2.25
CA MET A 150 7.31 -28.14 2.22
C MET A 150 6.65 -28.07 3.61
N LEU A 151 6.58 -29.18 4.35
CA LEU A 151 6.05 -29.21 5.71
C LEU A 151 6.86 -28.34 6.67
N TYR A 152 8.19 -28.49 6.65
CA TYR A 152 9.07 -27.68 7.49
C TYR A 152 8.85 -26.17 7.28
N ASN A 153 8.68 -25.74 6.03
CA ASN A 153 8.38 -24.34 5.71
C ASN A 153 7.02 -23.89 6.25
N LEU A 154 5.98 -24.73 6.15
CA LEU A 154 4.65 -24.43 6.68
C LEU A 154 4.67 -24.30 8.21
N ASP A 155 5.39 -25.17 8.89
CA ASP A 155 5.51 -25.13 10.35
C ASP A 155 6.29 -23.90 10.81
N ALA A 156 7.42 -23.59 10.17
CA ALA A 156 8.16 -22.36 10.44
C ALA A 156 7.33 -21.09 10.16
N MET A 157 6.47 -21.10 9.14
CA MET A 157 5.54 -20.00 8.87
C MET A 157 4.47 -19.88 9.98
N ALA A 158 3.90 -20.99 10.43
CA ALA A 158 2.89 -21.01 11.49
C ALA A 158 3.48 -20.55 12.84
N GLU A 159 4.68 -20.99 13.21
CA GLU A 159 5.37 -20.56 14.44
C GLU A 159 5.63 -19.05 14.48
N ARG A 160 6.05 -18.47 13.34
CA ARG A 160 6.24 -17.02 13.21
C ARG A 160 4.92 -16.26 13.36
N ALA A 161 3.85 -16.76 12.77
CA ALA A 161 2.52 -16.19 12.91
C ALA A 161 2.04 -16.24 14.37
N ALA A 162 2.20 -17.38 15.05
CA ALA A 162 1.84 -17.55 16.44
C ALA A 162 2.63 -16.63 17.38
N THR A 163 3.94 -16.51 17.17
CA THR A 163 4.79 -15.59 17.95
C THR A 163 4.34 -14.14 17.81
N ARG A 164 4.01 -13.72 16.59
CA ARG A 164 3.49 -12.38 16.31
C ARG A 164 2.14 -12.16 17.00
N ASP A 165 1.22 -13.12 16.90
CA ASP A 165 -0.11 -13.00 17.50
C ASP A 165 -0.03 -12.98 19.04
N GLN A 166 0.88 -13.75 19.64
CA GLN A 166 1.19 -13.66 21.07
C GLN A 166 1.74 -12.28 21.47
N GLN A 167 2.62 -11.70 20.66
CA GLN A 167 3.15 -10.35 20.92
C GLN A 167 2.05 -9.29 20.84
N VAL A 168 1.14 -9.40 19.87
CA VAL A 168 -0.03 -8.52 19.75
C VAL A 168 -0.96 -8.69 20.96
N ALA A 169 -1.26 -9.92 21.36
CA ALA A 169 -2.10 -10.21 22.52
C ALA A 169 -1.48 -9.69 23.83
N ARG A 170 -0.16 -9.85 24.02
CA ARG A 170 0.55 -9.28 25.17
C ARG A 170 0.48 -7.76 25.19
N THR A 171 0.66 -7.11 24.03
CA THR A 171 0.56 -5.65 23.90
C THR A 171 -0.87 -5.17 24.18
N ALA A 172 -1.88 -5.86 23.67
CA ALA A 172 -3.28 -5.57 23.92
C ALA A 172 -3.65 -5.78 25.40
N ALA A 173 -3.12 -6.83 26.05
CA ALA A 173 -3.32 -7.10 27.47
C ALA A 173 -2.64 -6.06 28.38
N THR A 174 -1.43 -5.58 28.02
CA THR A 174 -0.80 -4.47 28.75
C THR A 174 -1.59 -3.17 28.62
N ILE A 175 -2.17 -2.90 27.44
CA ILE A 175 -3.04 -1.74 27.24
C ILE A 175 -4.34 -1.88 28.05
N ALA A 176 -4.98 -3.05 28.02
CA ALA A 176 -6.22 -3.31 28.74
C ALA A 176 -6.05 -3.35 30.27
N ALA A 177 -4.87 -3.73 30.78
CA ALA A 177 -4.56 -3.70 32.21
C ALA A 177 -4.29 -2.28 32.76
N GLU A 178 -4.02 -1.31 31.88
CA GLU A 178 -3.81 0.10 32.21
C GLU A 178 -5.07 0.98 31.98
N GLU A 179 -6.19 0.38 31.53
CA GLU A 179 -7.44 1.06 31.15
C GLU A 179 -8.51 1.01 32.26
N GLU A 180 -8.79 2.15 32.90
CA GLU A 180 -10.04 2.39 33.66
C GLU A 180 -11.20 2.68 32.65
N PRO A 181 -12.36 2.02 32.77
CA PRO A 181 -13.41 2.13 31.76
C PRO A 181 -14.14 3.48 31.85
N GLY A 182 -14.03 4.31 30.80
CA GLY A 182 -15.00 5.39 30.56
C GLY A 182 -14.49 6.75 30.08
N ARG A 183 -13.17 6.97 29.93
CA ARG A 183 -12.64 8.22 29.35
C ARG A 183 -11.85 7.92 28.07
N PRO A 184 -12.17 8.54 26.91
CA PRO A 184 -11.28 8.44 25.75
C PRO A 184 -9.91 8.98 26.15
N HIS A 185 -8.87 8.16 25.99
CA HIS A 185 -7.51 8.55 26.34
C HIS A 185 -7.12 9.84 25.62
N GLU A 186 -6.50 10.75 26.37
CA GLU A 186 -5.81 11.88 25.77
C GLU A 186 -4.76 11.31 24.81
N LEU A 187 -4.88 11.67 23.53
CA LEU A 187 -3.91 11.27 22.54
C LEU A 187 -2.55 11.80 23.00
N ASP A 188 -1.66 10.89 23.40
CA ASP A 188 -0.30 11.26 23.76
C ASP A 188 0.43 11.74 22.49
N ILE A 189 0.35 13.04 22.24
CA ILE A 189 0.94 13.72 21.07
C ILE A 189 2.44 13.42 20.99
N SER A 190 3.10 13.15 22.12
CA SER A 190 4.51 12.75 22.21
C SER A 190 4.82 11.43 21.49
N ARG A 191 3.83 10.55 21.35
CA ARG A 191 3.95 9.26 20.63
C ARG A 191 3.69 9.39 19.13
N ILE A 192 3.19 10.54 18.65
CA ILE A 192 3.11 10.82 17.22
C ILE A 192 4.56 10.93 16.70
N ARG A 193 5.06 9.83 16.11
CA ARG A 193 6.36 9.79 15.45
C ARG A 193 6.53 11.04 14.59
N LYS A 194 7.63 11.77 14.77
CA LYS A 194 7.97 12.93 13.93
C LYS A 194 7.74 12.56 12.45
N PRO A 195 7.00 13.38 11.69
CA PRO A 195 6.57 13.04 10.33
C PRO A 195 7.74 12.65 9.41
N SER A 196 8.93 13.17 9.67
CA SER A 196 10.17 12.84 8.96
C SER A 196 10.54 11.35 9.01
N ARG A 197 10.43 10.68 10.17
CA ARG A 197 10.81 9.25 10.27
C ARG A 197 9.84 8.32 9.55
N ARG A 198 8.54 8.65 9.54
CA ARG A 198 7.52 7.87 8.82
C ARG A 198 7.62 8.07 7.30
N ALA A 199 7.92 9.29 6.85
CA ALA A 199 8.17 9.59 5.45
C ALA A 199 9.40 8.83 4.92
N GLN A 200 10.50 8.79 5.67
CA GLN A 200 11.69 8.01 5.33
C GLN A 200 11.40 6.50 5.23
N ALA A 201 10.60 5.94 6.14
CA ALA A 201 10.20 4.53 6.10
C ALA A 201 9.31 4.19 4.88
N LEU A 202 8.57 5.16 4.36
CA LEU A 202 7.79 5.04 3.12
C LEU A 202 8.62 5.34 1.86
N GLY A 203 9.92 5.60 2.01
CA GLY A 203 10.81 5.93 0.91
C GLY A 203 10.52 7.29 0.26
N LEU A 204 9.89 8.22 0.97
CA LEU A 204 9.72 9.59 0.53
C LEU A 204 11.02 10.38 0.77
N PRO A 205 11.41 11.30 -0.14
CA PRO A 205 12.61 12.12 0.01
C PRO A 205 12.47 13.01 1.25
N ALA A 206 13.43 12.90 2.18
CA ALA A 206 13.52 13.75 3.36
C ALA A 206 14.51 14.89 3.09
N ILE A 207 14.00 16.12 2.94
CA ILE A 207 14.81 17.30 2.69
C ILE A 207 14.66 18.23 3.88
N PHE A 208 15.69 18.26 4.74
CA PHE A 208 15.72 19.04 5.99
C PHE A 208 14.42 18.86 6.80
N ASP A 209 13.85 19.96 7.29
CA ASP A 209 12.60 20.00 8.04
C ASP A 209 11.37 20.34 7.17
N LEU A 210 11.46 20.17 5.84
CA LEU A 210 10.34 20.44 4.96
C LEU A 210 9.18 19.45 5.19
N PRO A 211 7.91 19.93 5.13
CA PRO A 211 6.76 19.04 5.10
C PRO A 211 6.87 18.01 3.95
N PRO A 212 6.43 16.75 4.13
CA PRO A 212 6.65 15.69 3.13
C PRO A 212 6.17 16.02 1.70
N ALA A 213 5.02 16.69 1.57
CA ALA A 213 4.50 17.09 0.27
C ALA A 213 5.40 18.13 -0.42
N LEU A 214 5.96 19.06 0.35
CA LEU A 214 6.86 20.08 -0.16
C LEU A 214 8.23 19.47 -0.50
N ALA A 215 8.76 18.61 0.37
CA ALA A 215 10.00 17.86 0.10
C ALA A 215 9.90 17.05 -1.20
N PHE A 216 8.76 16.39 -1.45
CA PHE A 216 8.51 15.69 -2.70
C PHE A 216 8.55 16.62 -3.93
N ARG A 217 7.95 17.81 -3.84
CA ARG A 217 7.99 18.80 -4.93
C ARG A 217 9.41 19.31 -5.20
N ARG A 218 10.20 19.57 -4.15
CA ARG A 218 11.61 19.96 -4.27
C ARG A 218 12.49 18.85 -4.85
N TYR A 219 12.18 17.60 -4.54
CA TYR A 219 12.81 16.44 -5.17
C TYR A 219 12.50 16.36 -6.67
N GLN A 220 11.24 16.57 -7.08
CA GLN A 220 10.88 16.59 -8.50
C GLN A 220 11.60 17.71 -9.28
N GLU A 221 11.69 18.91 -8.69
CA GLU A 221 12.46 20.04 -9.25
C GLU A 221 13.95 19.69 -9.36
N PHE A 222 14.50 19.04 -8.33
CA PHE A 222 15.87 18.55 -8.37
C PHE A 222 16.09 17.57 -9.53
N THR A 223 15.26 16.54 -9.65
CA THR A 223 15.39 15.52 -10.70
C THR A 223 15.26 16.10 -12.10
N ARG A 224 14.33 17.03 -12.32
CA ARG A 224 14.06 17.60 -13.64
C ARG A 224 15.10 18.64 -14.05
N ASP A 225 15.50 19.52 -13.13
CA ASP A 225 16.20 20.75 -13.50
C ASP A 225 17.64 20.78 -12.94
N VAL A 226 17.82 20.47 -11.65
CA VAL A 226 19.12 20.63 -10.97
C VAL A 226 20.06 19.46 -11.24
N HIS A 227 19.59 18.22 -11.15
CA HIS A 227 20.41 17.02 -11.35
C HIS A 227 21.05 16.98 -12.74
N PRO A 228 20.34 17.25 -13.87
CA PRO A 228 20.98 17.31 -15.17
C PRO A 228 22.04 18.41 -15.28
N MET A 229 21.86 19.54 -14.59
CA MET A 229 22.86 20.60 -14.54
C MET A 229 24.11 20.15 -13.77
N LEU A 230 23.94 19.52 -12.60
CA LEU A 230 25.05 18.97 -11.81
C LEU A 230 25.80 17.86 -12.57
N GLN A 231 25.09 16.99 -13.29
CA GLN A 231 25.70 15.96 -14.13
C GLN A 231 26.59 16.57 -15.23
N ARG A 232 26.13 17.64 -15.88
CA ARG A 232 26.89 18.30 -16.96
C ARG A 232 28.07 19.12 -16.45
N ARG A 233 27.93 19.79 -15.29
CA ARG A 233 28.90 20.79 -14.81
C ARG A 233 29.83 20.27 -13.71
N CYS A 234 29.36 19.34 -12.88
CA CYS A 234 30.06 18.92 -11.65
C CYS A 234 30.53 17.46 -11.71
N ALA A 235 29.71 16.54 -12.24
CA ALA A 235 29.96 15.09 -12.14
C ALA A 235 31.19 14.60 -12.92
N LYS A 236 31.78 15.39 -13.82
CA LYS A 236 33.06 15.04 -14.46
C LYS A 236 34.24 15.03 -13.47
N CYS A 237 34.20 15.90 -12.47
CA CYS A 237 35.26 16.07 -11.47
C CYS A 237 34.85 15.58 -10.08
N HIS A 238 33.57 15.69 -9.73
CA HIS A 238 33.01 15.19 -8.47
C HIS A 238 32.35 13.82 -8.69
N ASN A 239 33.17 12.79 -8.80
CA ASN A 239 32.74 11.39 -8.96
C ASN A 239 33.68 10.43 -8.22
N GLU A 240 33.43 9.13 -8.36
CA GLU A 240 34.19 8.07 -7.69
C GLU A 240 35.68 8.01 -8.08
N GLN A 241 36.06 8.62 -9.21
CA GLN A 241 37.45 8.68 -9.72
C GLN A 241 38.10 10.06 -9.55
N GLY A 242 37.34 11.06 -9.09
CA GLY A 242 37.72 12.46 -9.01
C GLY A 242 38.59 12.80 -7.79
N GLN A 243 38.79 14.11 -7.54
CA GLN A 243 39.52 14.57 -6.36
C GLN A 243 38.80 14.12 -5.08
N ALA A 244 39.55 13.48 -4.17
CA ALA A 244 39.06 13.02 -2.88
C ALA A 244 38.51 14.21 -2.07
N GLY A 245 37.19 14.25 -1.92
CA GLY A 245 36.46 15.27 -1.17
C GLY A 245 35.09 14.76 -0.75
N ALA A 246 34.43 15.47 0.16
CA ALA A 246 33.15 15.07 0.74
C ALA A 246 31.96 15.13 -0.24
N PHE A 247 32.10 15.89 -1.34
CA PHE A 247 31.08 16.01 -2.38
C PHE A 247 31.42 15.13 -3.59
N GLN A 248 30.66 14.04 -3.73
CA GLN A 248 30.75 13.09 -4.84
C GLN A 248 29.37 12.88 -5.44
N LEU A 249 29.29 12.93 -6.76
CA LEU A 249 28.10 12.58 -7.53
C LEU A 249 28.34 11.25 -8.23
N ILE A 250 27.32 10.40 -8.26
CA ILE A 250 27.28 9.22 -9.11
C ILE A 250 26.99 9.71 -10.55
N PRO A 251 27.88 9.45 -11.53
CA PRO A 251 27.68 9.87 -12.91
C PRO A 251 26.56 9.09 -13.59
N ALA A 252 25.64 9.80 -14.24
CA ALA A 252 24.62 9.20 -15.11
C ALA A 252 25.19 9.04 -16.53
N ARG A 253 25.39 7.79 -16.98
CA ARG A 253 26.06 7.46 -18.26
C ARG A 253 25.07 7.24 -19.40
N GLY A 254 23.78 7.06 -19.11
CA GLY A 254 22.73 6.93 -20.12
C GLY A 254 21.34 7.31 -19.63
N VAL A 255 20.36 7.30 -20.53
CA VAL A 255 18.96 7.72 -20.25
C VAL A 255 18.34 6.95 -19.07
N ARG A 256 18.68 5.67 -18.92
CA ARG A 256 18.19 4.83 -17.81
C ARG A 256 18.69 5.31 -16.45
N ASP A 257 19.89 5.89 -16.39
CA ASP A 257 20.50 6.36 -15.14
C ASP A 257 19.84 7.63 -14.64
N TYR A 258 19.37 8.50 -15.54
CA TYR A 258 18.62 9.71 -15.19
C TYR A 258 17.25 9.41 -14.55
N GLY A 259 16.69 8.21 -14.79
CA GLY A 259 15.47 7.72 -14.15
C GLY A 259 15.72 6.79 -12.96
N ASN A 260 16.99 6.54 -12.58
CA ASN A 260 17.32 5.63 -11.50
C ASN A 260 17.13 6.33 -10.15
N GLU A 261 16.08 5.91 -9.42
CA GLU A 261 15.69 6.51 -8.13
C GLU A 261 16.80 6.44 -7.07
N LEU A 262 17.58 5.36 -7.03
CA LEU A 262 18.65 5.22 -6.04
C LEU A 262 19.80 6.20 -6.33
N LEU A 263 20.13 6.38 -7.61
CA LEU A 263 21.14 7.34 -8.06
C LEU A 263 20.69 8.78 -7.77
N LEU A 264 19.44 9.12 -8.10
CA LEU A 264 18.87 10.43 -7.86
C LEU A 264 18.89 10.79 -6.37
N ARG A 265 18.51 9.84 -5.50
CA ARG A 265 18.58 10.02 -4.04
C ARG A 265 20.00 10.21 -3.54
N ALA A 266 20.94 9.37 -3.98
CA ALA A 266 22.34 9.51 -3.58
C ALA A 266 22.92 10.87 -3.96
N ASN A 267 22.62 11.35 -5.18
CA ASN A 267 23.08 12.65 -5.65
C ASN A 267 22.37 13.82 -4.95
N LEU A 268 21.08 13.68 -4.63
CA LEU A 268 20.36 14.65 -3.82
C LEU A 268 21.03 14.77 -2.44
N ASP A 269 21.23 13.66 -1.74
CA ASP A 269 21.82 13.64 -0.40
C ASP A 269 23.23 14.25 -0.40
N ALA A 270 24.05 13.94 -1.41
CA ALA A 270 25.36 14.57 -1.58
C ALA A 270 25.26 16.09 -1.78
N THR A 271 24.28 16.54 -2.55
CA THR A 271 24.05 17.98 -2.82
C THR A 271 23.54 18.71 -1.58
N LEU A 272 22.62 18.11 -0.82
CA LEU A 272 22.04 18.71 0.38
C LEU A 272 23.08 18.96 1.49
N ARG A 273 24.17 18.19 1.54
CA ARG A 273 25.28 18.41 2.48
C ARG A 273 26.01 19.74 2.26
N LEU A 274 25.87 20.35 1.09
CA LEU A 274 26.48 21.64 0.75
C LEU A 274 25.49 22.81 0.89
N VAL A 275 24.25 22.53 1.33
CA VAL A 275 23.20 23.54 1.48
C VAL A 275 23.04 23.89 2.96
N ASN A 276 23.06 25.19 3.24
CA ASN A 276 22.66 25.74 4.52
C ASN A 276 21.17 26.16 4.43
N PRO A 277 20.23 25.42 5.04
CA PRO A 277 18.80 25.75 4.93
C PRO A 277 18.40 27.01 5.71
N GLU A 278 19.16 27.39 6.75
CA GLU A 278 18.89 28.59 7.56
C GLU A 278 19.30 29.86 6.80
N ASP A 279 20.45 29.76 6.12
CA ASP A 279 21.01 30.82 5.28
C ASP A 279 21.37 30.30 3.87
N PRO A 280 20.37 30.14 2.98
CA PRO A 280 20.58 29.60 1.63
C PRO A 280 21.61 30.36 0.80
N ALA A 281 21.71 31.68 0.97
CA ALA A 281 22.62 32.54 0.20
C ALA A 281 24.11 32.23 0.47
N HIS A 282 24.43 31.77 1.69
CA HIS A 282 25.78 31.39 2.10
C HIS A 282 26.03 29.88 2.03
N SER A 283 25.16 29.12 1.35
CA SER A 283 25.41 27.70 1.10
C SER A 283 26.74 27.52 0.35
N ASP A 284 27.59 26.61 0.82
CA ASP A 284 28.85 26.24 0.16
C ASP A 284 28.63 25.89 -1.32
N LEU A 285 27.48 25.26 -1.63
CA LEU A 285 27.05 24.95 -2.98
C LEU A 285 27.00 26.18 -3.89
N LEU A 286 26.53 27.33 -3.40
CA LEU A 286 26.45 28.56 -4.19
C LEU A 286 27.77 29.33 -4.17
N THR A 287 28.38 29.45 -2.99
CA THR A 287 29.63 30.20 -2.80
C THR A 287 30.74 29.62 -3.67
N HIS A 288 30.93 28.29 -3.64
CA HIS A 288 32.02 27.67 -4.37
C HIS A 288 31.85 27.82 -5.87
N THR A 289 30.62 27.77 -6.42
CA THR A 289 30.40 27.89 -7.87
C THR A 289 30.86 29.21 -8.50
N LEU A 290 31.02 30.26 -7.69
CA LEU A 290 31.54 31.56 -8.08
C LEU A 290 33.02 31.77 -7.73
N LEU A 291 33.67 30.73 -7.20
CA LEU A 291 35.11 30.72 -6.92
C LEU A 291 35.87 29.94 -8.00
N PRO A 292 37.15 30.29 -8.24
CA PRO A 292 38.03 29.50 -9.09
C PRO A 292 38.17 28.07 -8.60
N HIS A 293 37.83 27.08 -9.43
CA HIS A 293 37.98 25.67 -9.08
C HIS A 293 39.27 25.07 -9.65
N PRO A 294 40.03 24.29 -8.86
CA PRO A 294 41.13 23.50 -9.39
C PRO A 294 40.61 22.41 -10.37
N PRO A 295 41.41 21.96 -11.34
CA PRO A 295 42.79 22.38 -11.63
C PRO A 295 42.88 23.59 -12.57
N SER A 296 41.81 23.95 -13.29
CA SER A 296 41.83 24.99 -14.33
C SER A 296 41.75 26.42 -13.79
N ARG A 297 41.45 26.61 -12.49
CA ARG A 297 41.22 27.91 -11.82
C ARG A 297 40.20 28.78 -12.57
N GLN A 298 39.26 28.16 -13.26
CA GLN A 298 38.16 28.84 -13.93
C GLN A 298 36.95 28.90 -13.01
N LEU A 299 36.11 29.90 -13.23
CA LEU A 299 34.79 29.98 -12.63
C LEU A 299 33.87 28.96 -13.32
N LEU A 300 33.04 28.26 -12.56
CA LEU A 300 32.04 27.35 -13.12
C LEU A 300 30.90 28.13 -13.79
N PHE A 301 30.52 29.25 -13.19
CA PHE A 301 29.53 30.18 -13.72
C PHE A 301 30.13 31.57 -13.90
N THR A 302 29.63 32.29 -14.90
CA THR A 302 30.14 33.63 -15.25
C THR A 302 29.82 34.70 -14.20
N GLY A 303 28.90 34.40 -13.28
CA GLY A 303 28.49 35.28 -12.18
C GLY A 303 27.07 34.95 -11.71
N GLN A 304 26.52 35.80 -10.84
CA GLN A 304 25.17 35.60 -10.28
C GLN A 304 24.04 35.69 -11.33
N ASN A 305 24.29 36.35 -12.46
CA ASN A 305 23.33 36.47 -13.56
C ASN A 305 23.29 35.25 -14.49
N ASP A 306 24.26 34.33 -14.36
CA ASP A 306 24.32 33.10 -15.16
C ASP A 306 23.02 32.29 -14.99
N PRO A 307 22.35 31.87 -16.09
CA PRO A 307 21.11 31.12 -16.00
C PRO A 307 21.21 29.85 -15.16
N ALA A 308 22.36 29.15 -15.20
CA ALA A 308 22.57 27.93 -14.41
C ALA A 308 22.75 28.26 -12.92
N TYR A 309 23.45 29.36 -12.60
CA TYR A 309 23.54 29.85 -11.23
C TYR A 309 22.17 30.27 -10.68
N ARG A 310 21.36 30.98 -11.48
CA ARG A 310 20.01 31.38 -11.08
C ARG A 310 19.09 30.19 -10.84
N LEU A 311 19.17 29.16 -11.67
CA LEU A 311 18.45 27.91 -11.47
C LEU A 311 18.84 27.25 -10.13
N LEU A 312 20.14 27.10 -9.89
CA LEU A 312 20.66 26.48 -8.68
C LEU A 312 20.29 27.27 -7.42
N SER A 313 20.50 28.60 -7.45
CA SER A 313 20.16 29.48 -6.33
C SER A 313 18.66 29.53 -6.06
N GLN A 314 17.81 29.55 -7.09
CA GLN A 314 16.36 29.48 -6.92
C GLN A 314 15.95 28.18 -6.22
N TRP A 315 16.50 27.04 -6.64
CA TRP A 315 16.21 25.76 -5.99
C TRP A 315 16.71 25.74 -4.54
N VAL A 316 17.95 26.16 -4.27
CA VAL A 316 18.52 26.23 -2.91
C VAL A 316 17.67 27.13 -1.98
N ASN A 317 17.27 28.31 -2.45
CA ASN A 317 16.39 29.22 -1.71
C ASN A 317 15.02 28.60 -1.39
N SER A 318 14.52 27.73 -2.27
CA SER A 318 13.23 27.05 -2.10
C SER A 318 13.21 25.93 -1.07
N LEU A 319 14.40 25.56 -0.54
CA LEU A 319 14.56 24.52 0.49
C LEU A 319 14.38 25.05 1.92
N LYS A 320 14.25 26.37 2.08
CA LYS A 320 13.99 26.98 3.38
C LYS A 320 12.61 26.57 3.90
N ALA A 321 12.55 26.13 5.15
CA ALA A 321 11.29 25.79 5.79
C ALA A 321 10.39 27.04 5.87
N PRO A 322 9.07 26.92 5.59
CA PRO A 322 8.14 28.00 5.87
C PRO A 322 8.16 28.29 7.37
N LYS A 323 8.35 29.57 7.73
CA LYS A 323 8.21 30.04 9.12
C LYS A 323 6.75 30.01 9.56
#